data_AF-A0A1V6GRB4-F1
#
_entry.id   AF-A0A1V6GRB4-F1
#
_cell.length_a   1.000
_cell.length_b   1.000
_cell.length_c   1.000
_cell.angle_alpha   90.00
_cell.angle_beta   90.00
_cell.angle_gamma   90.00
#
_symmetry.space_group_name_H-M   'P 1'
#
loop_
_entity.id
_entity.type
_entity.pdbx_description
1 polymer ?
#
loop_
_entity_poly.entity_id
_entity_poly.type
_entity_poly.pdbx_seq_one_letter_code
_entity_poly.pdbx_strand_id
1 'polypeptide(L)'
;MKWGLAILLAGAVVALPFLFRRAPEVGDWRPGDPELVIVTPHNEAIRHEFGEGFSRWHQTRFGRPARIDWRVIGGTTEIMRYLASEYAASARRFFKAQGVAWPADGAQAVLSGSRPDDEARWALWQAFRACDAPDEMTCRMDLFFGGGVYDHAKAERQGLTVAAWGAAGPPAGLFEDAGGRVLIPAAMNGEVWRGTAYYGCVLSAFGICYNAGRLADLGIARPPEAWEDLADARYAGHLGLADPTKSGSVAKAYEMMIHARCARYVAQAGFSREQVQRYEALFAQAAALTNDVPAGVPPAYQAAVEQGWLAGVNLVRRIGANARYVTDAAGKVPNDVGMGAAAAGIVIDFYGRLQSELSSPPGRAPVMTYVTPVGGSSVTADPVSLLRGAPHRALAVRFIEYLLGEEGQRLWNYRVGEPGGPVRYALRRLPIRRDFYPSADPLLQAAQERHRPHLADPLWQPEVDAYRLGEAFHYEARWTGRHFGIQRELIRAMCLDAGDELRQAWQAILENGGPAANPEAMRLLEAMPDAPVPLSWTSALDYYARQPRLDVLSAWTAFFRRHYRQAEAAARQRKEDGRL
;
A
#
# COMPACT_ATOMS: atom_id res chain seq x y z
N MET A 1 -2.27 -63.18 -10.15
CA MET A 1 -1.09 -62.32 -9.88
C MET A 1 -1.28 -60.85 -10.28
N LYS A 2 -1.79 -60.51 -11.48
CA LYS A 2 -1.90 -59.10 -11.94
C LYS A 2 -2.81 -58.20 -11.08
N TRP A 3 -3.94 -58.71 -10.60
CA TRP A 3 -4.86 -57.95 -9.74
C TRP A 3 -4.34 -57.74 -8.32
N GLY A 4 -3.61 -58.71 -7.76
CA GLY A 4 -2.99 -58.57 -6.44
C GLY A 4 -1.90 -57.49 -6.41
N LEU A 5 -1.12 -57.39 -7.49
CA LEU A 5 -0.10 -56.33 -7.63
C LEU A 5 -0.74 -54.95 -7.78
N ALA A 6 -1.86 -54.84 -8.52
CA ALA A 6 -2.60 -53.59 -8.68
C ALA A 6 -3.24 -53.12 -7.36
N ILE A 7 -3.81 -54.04 -6.57
CA ILE A 7 -4.38 -53.72 -5.26
C ILE A 7 -3.29 -53.33 -4.26
N LEU A 8 -2.12 -54.00 -4.29
CA LEU A 8 -0.96 -53.63 -3.48
C LEU A 8 -0.41 -52.25 -3.85
N LEU A 9 -0.31 -51.93 -5.14
CA LEU A 9 0.12 -50.60 -5.61
C LEU A 9 -0.89 -49.52 -5.24
N ALA A 10 -2.20 -49.77 -5.39
CA ALA A 10 -3.24 -48.84 -4.96
C ALA A 10 -3.21 -48.62 -3.44
N GLY A 11 -3.05 -49.70 -2.66
CA GLY A 11 -2.88 -49.64 -1.22
C GLY A 11 -1.63 -48.85 -0.82
N ALA A 12 -0.52 -49.03 -1.53
CA ALA A 12 0.72 -48.27 -1.31
C ALA A 12 0.55 -46.78 -1.66
N VAL A 13 -0.13 -46.44 -2.76
CA VAL A 13 -0.42 -45.04 -3.13
C VAL A 13 -1.33 -44.35 -2.10
N VAL A 14 -2.31 -45.09 -1.55
CA VAL A 14 -3.17 -44.57 -0.48
C VAL A 14 -2.43 -44.49 0.85
N ALA A 15 -1.53 -45.42 1.17
CA ALA A 15 -0.80 -45.47 2.42
C ALA A 15 0.44 -44.56 2.46
N LEU A 16 1.07 -44.28 1.32
CA LEU A 16 2.27 -43.43 1.23
C LEU A 16 2.08 -42.06 1.90
N PRO A 17 0.98 -41.32 1.66
CA PRO A 17 0.71 -40.05 2.33
C PRO A 17 0.61 -40.17 3.86
N PHE A 18 0.21 -41.33 4.39
CA PHE A 18 0.11 -41.57 5.84
C PHE A 18 1.44 -42.04 6.45
N LEU A 19 2.25 -42.80 5.69
CA LEU A 19 3.60 -43.22 6.06
C LEU A 19 4.60 -42.04 6.03
N PHE A 20 4.43 -41.12 5.08
CA PHE A 20 5.19 -39.87 4.99
C PHE A 20 4.51 -38.68 5.68
N ARG A 21 3.41 -38.94 6.40
CA ARG A 21 2.81 -37.93 7.27
C ARG A 21 3.83 -37.67 8.38
N ARG A 22 4.50 -36.52 8.29
CA ARG A 22 5.35 -36.03 9.37
C ARG A 22 4.54 -36.08 10.67
N ALA A 23 5.18 -36.54 11.75
CA ALA A 23 4.60 -36.41 13.09
C ALA A 23 4.11 -34.97 13.28
N PRO A 24 2.95 -34.74 13.91
CA PRO A 24 2.42 -33.39 14.10
C PRO A 24 3.48 -32.54 14.81
N GLU A 25 4.03 -31.55 14.11
CA GLU A 25 4.88 -30.53 14.72
C GLU A 25 3.98 -29.71 15.65
N VAL A 26 4.31 -29.71 16.95
CA VAL A 26 3.68 -28.90 18.01
C VAL A 26 2.13 -28.86 18.00
N GLY A 27 1.52 -29.70 18.84
CA GLY A 27 0.19 -29.45 19.41
C GLY A 27 -1.00 -30.04 18.62
N ASP A 28 -1.40 -31.26 18.96
CA ASP A 28 -2.74 -31.76 18.61
C ASP A 28 -3.79 -30.89 19.30
N TRP A 29 -4.34 -29.93 18.55
CA TRP A 29 -5.39 -29.01 18.98
C TRP A 29 -6.57 -29.76 19.59
N ARG A 30 -7.04 -29.26 20.73
CA ARG A 30 -8.18 -29.83 21.46
C ARG A 30 -9.39 -28.90 21.38
N PRO A 31 -10.61 -29.45 21.36
CA PRO A 31 -11.81 -28.65 21.57
C PRO A 31 -11.68 -27.80 22.84
N GLY A 32 -11.82 -26.47 22.70
CA GLY A 32 -11.65 -25.51 23.80
C GLY A 32 -10.29 -24.80 23.85
N ASP A 33 -9.35 -25.11 22.94
CA ASP A 33 -8.16 -24.28 22.77
C ASP A 33 -8.52 -22.86 22.28
N PRO A 34 -7.77 -21.82 22.69
CA PRO A 34 -8.06 -20.44 22.30
C PRO A 34 -8.04 -20.28 20.77
N GLU A 35 -9.10 -19.68 20.23
CA GLU A 35 -9.24 -19.39 18.81
C GLU A 35 -9.41 -17.89 18.58
N LEU A 36 -8.65 -17.36 17.61
CA LEU A 36 -8.66 -15.98 17.18
C LEU A 36 -9.15 -15.90 15.74
N VAL A 37 -10.14 -15.04 15.45
CA VAL A 37 -10.67 -14.87 14.09
C VAL A 37 -10.12 -13.59 13.48
N ILE A 38 -9.30 -13.71 12.44
CA ILE A 38 -8.62 -12.58 11.81
C ILE A 38 -9.06 -12.44 10.36
N VAL A 39 -9.59 -11.28 9.98
CA VAL A 39 -9.79 -10.90 8.58
C VAL A 39 -8.54 -10.27 8.00
N THR A 40 -8.09 -10.73 6.84
CA THR A 40 -6.79 -10.34 6.30
C THR A 40 -6.72 -10.39 4.76
N PRO A 41 -6.02 -9.43 4.13
CA PRO A 41 -5.65 -9.51 2.71
C PRO A 41 -4.31 -10.23 2.50
N HIS A 42 -3.63 -10.67 3.57
CA HIS A 42 -2.32 -11.28 3.47
C HIS A 42 -2.36 -12.61 2.69
N ASN A 43 -1.24 -12.89 2.00
CA ASN A 43 -1.04 -14.15 1.30
C ASN A 43 -0.82 -15.33 2.26
N GLU A 44 -0.75 -16.53 1.69
CA GLU A 44 -0.58 -17.76 2.47
C GLU A 44 0.73 -17.81 3.26
N ALA A 45 1.82 -17.23 2.73
CA ALA A 45 3.11 -17.22 3.41
C ALA A 45 3.03 -16.52 4.78
N ILE A 46 2.46 -15.32 4.82
CA ILE A 46 2.32 -14.56 6.07
C ILE A 46 1.39 -15.30 7.04
N ARG A 47 0.24 -15.80 6.56
CA ARG A 47 -0.73 -16.50 7.40
C ARG A 47 -0.13 -17.76 8.04
N HIS A 48 0.66 -18.51 7.28
CA HIS A 48 1.34 -19.69 7.77
C HIS A 48 2.38 -19.35 8.84
N GLU A 49 3.32 -18.44 8.53
CA GLU A 49 4.41 -18.10 9.47
C GLU A 49 3.90 -17.46 10.76
N PHE A 50 2.91 -16.56 10.67
CA PHE A 50 2.33 -15.93 11.87
C PHE A 50 1.40 -16.85 12.65
N GLY A 51 0.69 -17.77 12.00
CA GLY A 51 -0.11 -18.78 12.69
C GLY A 51 0.76 -19.68 13.56
N GLU A 52 1.82 -20.22 12.96
CA GLU A 52 2.80 -21.08 13.64
C GLU A 52 3.61 -20.33 14.70
N GLY A 53 4.12 -19.14 14.35
CA GLY A 53 4.91 -18.31 15.26
C GLY A 53 4.11 -17.88 16.49
N PHE A 54 2.88 -17.41 16.30
CA PHE A 54 2.01 -17.01 17.41
C PHE A 54 1.60 -18.19 18.27
N SER A 55 1.28 -19.34 17.67
CA SER A 55 0.93 -20.55 18.43
C SER A 55 2.06 -20.97 19.38
N ARG A 56 3.30 -21.04 18.89
CA ARG A 56 4.49 -21.35 19.72
C ARG A 56 4.76 -20.29 20.78
N TRP A 57 4.66 -19.02 20.42
CA TRP A 57 4.85 -17.91 21.35
C TRP A 57 3.80 -17.94 22.47
N HIS A 58 2.53 -18.15 22.12
CA HIS A 58 1.44 -18.20 23.09
C HIS A 58 1.55 -19.44 23.99
N GLN A 59 1.99 -20.59 23.45
CA GLN A 59 2.26 -21.78 24.26
C GLN A 59 3.37 -21.55 25.26
N THR A 60 4.47 -20.92 24.83
CA THR A 60 5.62 -20.65 25.70
C THR A 60 5.28 -19.65 26.81
N ARG A 61 4.48 -18.62 26.50
CA ARG A 61 4.21 -17.50 27.42
C ARG A 61 2.95 -17.66 28.27
N PHE A 62 1.96 -18.40 27.77
CA PHE A 62 0.65 -18.58 28.42
C PHE A 62 0.27 -20.06 28.64
N GLY A 63 1.16 -21.00 28.28
CA GLY A 63 1.00 -22.43 28.59
C GLY A 63 0.05 -23.19 27.68
N ARG A 64 -0.52 -22.57 26.64
CA ARG A 64 -1.42 -23.21 25.66
C ARG A 64 -1.17 -22.67 24.25
N PRO A 65 -1.26 -23.47 23.19
CA PRO A 65 -1.20 -22.95 21.83
C PRO A 65 -2.45 -22.12 21.51
N ALA A 66 -2.38 -21.24 20.52
CA ALA A 66 -3.52 -20.43 20.07
C ALA A 66 -3.74 -20.59 18.56
N ARG A 67 -4.97 -20.91 18.17
CA ARG A 67 -5.36 -21.12 16.77
C ARG A 67 -5.79 -19.79 16.15
N ILE A 68 -5.46 -19.60 14.88
CA ILE A 68 -5.96 -18.48 14.08
C ILE A 68 -6.87 -19.01 12.97
N ASP A 69 -8.13 -18.55 12.95
CA ASP A 69 -9.05 -18.69 11.83
C ASP A 69 -8.90 -17.48 10.91
N TRP A 70 -8.26 -17.71 9.77
CA TRP A 70 -8.01 -16.69 8.77
C TRP A 70 -9.21 -16.51 7.84
N ARG A 71 -9.85 -15.34 7.90
CA ARG A 71 -10.92 -14.93 6.97
C ARG A 71 -10.33 -14.21 5.77
N VAL A 72 -10.35 -14.87 4.61
CA VAL A 72 -9.81 -14.36 3.34
C VAL A 72 -10.98 -14.03 2.42
N ILE A 73 -11.45 -12.79 2.48
CA ILE A 73 -12.64 -12.32 1.74
C ILE A 73 -12.30 -11.48 0.51
N GLY A 74 -11.02 -11.13 0.31
CA GLY A 74 -10.55 -10.32 -0.82
C GLY A 74 -9.42 -9.38 -0.42
N GLY A 75 -9.20 -8.35 -1.23
CA GLY A 75 -8.26 -7.28 -0.90
C GLY A 75 -8.79 -6.36 0.20
N THR A 76 -7.98 -5.39 0.61
CA THR A 76 -8.31 -4.47 1.70
C THR A 76 -9.60 -3.67 1.44
N THR A 77 -9.86 -3.32 0.17
CA THR A 77 -11.10 -2.61 -0.21
C THR A 77 -12.34 -3.49 -0.04
N GLU A 78 -12.27 -4.78 -0.41
CA GLU A 78 -13.35 -5.74 -0.19
C GLU A 78 -13.59 -5.97 1.31
N ILE A 79 -12.50 -6.10 2.09
CA ILE A 79 -12.57 -6.23 3.55
C ILE A 79 -13.29 -5.04 4.17
N MET A 80 -12.91 -3.82 3.80
CA MET A 80 -13.55 -2.61 4.32
C MET A 80 -15.04 -2.53 3.96
N ARG A 81 -15.41 -2.93 2.73
CA ARG A 81 -16.82 -2.97 2.30
C ARG A 81 -17.61 -3.99 3.13
N TYR A 82 -17.04 -5.18 3.33
CA TYR A 82 -17.63 -6.23 4.14
C TYR A 82 -17.82 -5.80 5.60
N LEU A 83 -16.77 -5.28 6.25
CA LEU A 83 -16.84 -4.79 7.62
C LEU A 83 -17.92 -3.71 7.78
N ALA A 84 -17.94 -2.71 6.90
CA ALA A 84 -18.96 -1.67 6.93
C ALA A 84 -20.39 -2.24 6.81
N SER A 85 -20.60 -3.19 5.90
CA SER A 85 -21.91 -3.86 5.73
C SER A 85 -22.31 -4.67 6.96
N GLU A 86 -21.41 -5.47 7.54
CA GLU A 86 -21.67 -6.28 8.73
C GLU A 86 -21.99 -5.41 9.95
N TYR A 87 -21.22 -4.36 10.21
CA TYR A 87 -21.49 -3.45 11.32
C TYR A 87 -22.79 -2.67 11.13
N ALA A 88 -23.10 -2.20 9.91
CA ALA A 88 -24.37 -1.53 9.63
C ALA A 88 -25.56 -2.47 9.87
N ALA A 89 -25.46 -3.72 9.43
CA ALA A 89 -26.50 -4.73 9.65
C ALA A 89 -26.65 -5.08 11.14
N SER A 90 -25.53 -5.26 11.87
CA SER A 90 -25.55 -5.55 13.30
C SER A 90 -26.12 -4.39 14.12
N ALA A 91 -25.70 -3.15 13.83
CA ALA A 91 -26.21 -1.95 14.47
C ALA A 91 -27.73 -1.81 14.23
N ARG A 92 -28.19 -1.99 12.99
CA ARG A 92 -29.62 -1.96 12.65
C ARG A 92 -30.42 -2.99 13.47
N ARG A 93 -29.92 -4.22 13.59
CA ARG A 93 -30.57 -5.28 14.37
C ARG A 93 -30.64 -4.89 15.85
N PHE A 94 -29.54 -4.41 16.42
CA PHE A 94 -29.45 -4.00 17.81
C PHE A 94 -30.40 -2.86 18.16
N PHE A 95 -30.37 -1.75 17.40
CA PHE A 95 -31.24 -0.60 17.63
C PHE A 95 -32.72 -0.97 17.50
N LYS A 96 -33.09 -1.77 16.48
CA LYS A 96 -34.46 -2.26 16.35
C LYS A 96 -34.90 -3.11 17.53
N ALA A 97 -34.02 -3.97 18.06
CA ALA A 97 -34.31 -4.78 19.24
C ALA A 97 -34.54 -3.91 20.50
N GLN A 98 -33.92 -2.73 20.57
CA GLN A 98 -34.16 -1.74 21.62
C GLN A 98 -35.36 -0.81 21.35
N GLY A 99 -36.14 -1.04 20.30
CA GLY A 99 -37.26 -0.17 19.93
C GLY A 99 -36.86 1.16 19.30
N VAL A 100 -35.58 1.36 18.96
CA VAL A 100 -35.08 2.57 18.30
C VAL A 100 -35.37 2.49 16.80
N ALA A 101 -36.01 3.53 16.26
CA ALA A 101 -36.32 3.63 14.84
C ALA A 101 -35.03 3.71 14.01
N TRP A 102 -34.95 2.93 12.93
CA TRP A 102 -33.80 2.92 12.02
C TRP A 102 -34.10 3.73 10.75
N PRO A 103 -33.49 4.91 10.55
CA PRO A 103 -33.77 5.75 9.39
C PRO A 103 -33.16 5.16 8.11
N ALA A 104 -33.60 5.62 6.94
CA ALA A 104 -33.14 5.11 5.64
C ALA A 104 -31.62 5.31 5.45
N ASP A 105 -31.10 6.43 5.93
CA ASP A 105 -29.69 6.81 5.97
C ASP A 105 -28.95 6.29 7.21
N GLY A 106 -29.56 5.41 8.02
CA GLY A 106 -29.01 4.98 9.32
C GLY A 106 -27.61 4.34 9.23
N ALA A 107 -27.33 3.59 8.16
CA ALA A 107 -26.00 3.03 7.94
C ALA A 107 -24.94 4.12 7.69
N GLN A 108 -25.30 5.15 6.91
CA GLN A 108 -24.42 6.29 6.63
C GLN A 108 -24.23 7.13 7.89
N ALA A 109 -25.29 7.33 8.69
CA ALA A 109 -25.23 8.03 9.95
C ALA A 109 -24.30 7.36 10.95
N VAL A 110 -24.49 6.06 11.21
CA VAL A 110 -23.69 5.30 12.20
C VAL A 110 -22.22 5.22 11.77
N LEU A 111 -21.96 4.99 10.49
CA LEU A 111 -20.61 4.84 9.95
C LEU A 111 -20.00 6.16 9.45
N SER A 112 -20.63 7.30 9.76
CA SER A 112 -20.08 8.61 9.42
C SER A 112 -18.72 8.79 10.09
N GLY A 113 -17.74 9.30 9.35
CA GLY A 113 -16.39 9.57 9.87
C GLY A 113 -16.30 10.76 10.82
N SER A 114 -17.31 11.63 10.80
CA SER A 114 -17.47 12.81 11.64
C SER A 114 -18.82 12.81 12.33
N ARG A 115 -18.98 13.62 13.39
CA ARG A 115 -20.27 13.86 14.03
C ARG A 115 -21.29 14.31 12.98
N PRO A 116 -22.45 13.63 12.84
CA PRO A 116 -23.56 14.14 12.04
C PRO A 116 -24.14 15.41 12.65
N ASP A 117 -24.58 16.36 11.82
CA ASP A 117 -25.20 17.61 12.27
C ASP A 117 -26.61 17.40 12.86
N ASP A 118 -27.35 16.41 12.35
CA ASP A 118 -28.67 16.05 12.85
C ASP A 118 -28.56 15.28 14.18
N GLU A 119 -29.24 15.79 15.21
CA GLU A 119 -29.16 15.25 16.57
C GLU A 119 -29.63 13.79 16.68
N ALA A 120 -30.62 13.37 15.89
CA ALA A 120 -31.06 11.97 15.89
C ALA A 120 -30.02 11.04 15.25
N ARG A 121 -29.37 11.48 14.16
CA ARG A 121 -28.23 10.73 13.57
C ARG A 121 -27.04 10.72 14.52
N TRP A 122 -26.78 11.84 15.21
CA TRP A 122 -25.72 11.91 16.21
C TRP A 122 -25.94 10.93 17.36
N ALA A 123 -27.17 10.79 17.87
CA ALA A 123 -27.48 9.82 18.91
C ALA A 123 -27.17 8.37 18.47
N LEU A 124 -27.54 7.98 17.25
CA LEU A 124 -27.19 6.67 16.69
C LEU A 124 -25.67 6.49 16.53
N TRP A 125 -25.01 7.51 15.99
CA TRP A 125 -23.55 7.55 15.80
C TRP A 125 -22.78 7.41 17.11
N GLN A 126 -23.25 8.07 18.17
CA GLN A 126 -22.67 8.05 19.51
C GLN A 126 -22.89 6.69 20.18
N ALA A 127 -24.13 6.18 20.15
CA ALA A 127 -24.48 4.90 20.75
C ALA A 127 -23.70 3.73 20.12
N PHE A 128 -23.52 3.72 18.80
CA PHE A 128 -22.66 2.74 18.12
C PHE A 128 -21.21 2.77 18.63
N ARG A 129 -20.64 3.96 18.82
CA ARG A 129 -19.26 4.12 19.30
C ARG A 129 -19.08 3.84 20.79
N ALA A 130 -20.15 3.92 21.58
CA ALA A 130 -20.17 3.56 22.99
C ALA A 130 -20.28 2.04 23.21
N CYS A 131 -20.77 1.29 22.22
CA CYS A 131 -20.90 -0.16 22.27
C CYS A 131 -19.59 -0.85 21.89
N ASP A 132 -19.07 -1.74 22.73
CA ASP A 132 -17.90 -2.61 22.42
C ASP A 132 -18.12 -4.06 22.90
N ALA A 133 -19.37 -4.44 23.15
CA ALA A 133 -19.74 -5.74 23.66
C ALA A 133 -19.99 -6.74 22.51
N PRO A 134 -19.44 -7.97 22.57
CA PRO A 134 -19.51 -8.94 21.47
C PRO A 134 -20.90 -9.56 21.27
N ASP A 135 -21.82 -9.40 22.21
CA ASP A 135 -23.22 -9.82 22.12
C ASP A 135 -24.17 -8.72 21.61
N GLU A 136 -23.68 -7.48 21.51
CA GLU A 136 -24.42 -6.32 21.06
C GLU A 136 -24.17 -6.02 19.57
N MET A 137 -23.23 -5.12 19.27
CA MET A 137 -22.84 -4.73 17.92
C MET A 137 -21.46 -5.28 17.56
N THR A 138 -21.43 -6.30 16.70
CA THR A 138 -20.20 -7.02 16.37
C THR A 138 -20.22 -7.51 14.92
N CYS A 139 -19.04 -7.64 14.33
CA CYS A 139 -18.83 -8.38 13.07
C CYS A 139 -18.39 -9.84 13.29
N ARG A 140 -18.37 -10.31 14.55
CA ARG A 140 -17.96 -11.67 14.97
C ARG A 140 -16.52 -12.06 14.61
N MET A 141 -15.68 -11.07 14.29
CA MET A 141 -14.25 -11.23 14.05
C MET A 141 -13.49 -10.38 15.07
N ASP A 142 -12.25 -10.77 15.35
CA ASP A 142 -11.43 -10.16 16.39
C ASP A 142 -10.51 -9.07 15.84
N LEU A 143 -9.79 -9.38 14.76
CA LEU A 143 -8.78 -8.48 14.21
C LEU A 143 -8.95 -8.28 12.71
N PHE A 144 -8.60 -7.08 12.27
CA PHE A 144 -8.29 -6.78 10.88
C PHE A 144 -6.78 -6.60 10.77
N PHE A 145 -6.10 -7.48 10.03
CA PHE A 145 -4.63 -7.51 9.95
C PHE A 145 -4.14 -7.44 8.50
N GLY A 146 -3.40 -6.40 8.15
CA GLY A 146 -2.82 -6.20 6.82
C GLY A 146 -3.64 -5.28 5.92
N GLY A 147 -2.97 -4.66 4.97
CA GLY A 147 -3.50 -3.55 4.18
C GLY A 147 -2.76 -2.25 4.48
N GLY A 148 -3.16 -1.16 3.86
CA GLY A 148 -2.52 0.14 4.06
C GLY A 148 -3.16 0.95 5.19
N VAL A 149 -2.39 1.88 5.78
CA VAL A 149 -2.86 2.84 6.80
C VAL A 149 -4.15 3.54 6.39
N TYR A 150 -4.35 3.85 5.11
CA TYR A 150 -5.57 4.50 4.61
C TYR A 150 -6.86 3.78 5.05
N ASP A 151 -6.91 2.45 4.87
CA ASP A 151 -8.09 1.64 5.16
C ASP A 151 -8.29 1.49 6.68
N HIS A 152 -7.21 1.33 7.45
CA HIS A 152 -7.28 1.26 8.91
C HIS A 152 -7.69 2.59 9.54
N ALA A 153 -7.16 3.71 9.05
CA ALA A 153 -7.58 5.04 9.48
C ALA A 153 -9.03 5.33 9.10
N LYS A 154 -9.50 4.79 7.97
CA LYS A 154 -10.93 4.85 7.60
C LYS A 154 -11.77 4.00 8.55
N ALA A 155 -11.38 2.77 8.86
CA ALA A 155 -12.07 1.90 9.81
C ALA A 155 -12.17 2.56 11.20
N GLU A 156 -11.09 3.18 11.66
CA GLU A 156 -11.04 3.96 12.90
C GLU A 156 -12.03 5.14 12.87
N ARG A 157 -12.00 5.99 11.83
CA ARG A 157 -12.95 7.11 11.70
C ARG A 157 -14.41 6.65 11.67
N GLN A 158 -14.68 5.54 10.99
CA GLN A 158 -16.01 4.93 10.93
C GLN A 158 -16.43 4.26 12.24
N GLY A 159 -15.53 4.20 13.24
CA GLY A 159 -15.78 3.58 14.54
C GLY A 159 -15.80 2.05 14.49
N LEU A 160 -15.27 1.41 13.45
CA LEU A 160 -15.26 -0.06 13.32
C LEU A 160 -14.22 -0.72 14.22
N THR A 161 -13.22 0.04 14.67
CA THR A 161 -12.09 -0.44 15.46
C THR A 161 -12.02 0.30 16.80
N VAL A 162 -11.33 -0.31 17.77
CA VAL A 162 -11.15 0.21 19.12
C VAL A 162 -9.68 0.10 19.55
N ALA A 163 -9.25 0.94 20.49
CA ALA A 163 -7.91 0.88 21.05
C ALA A 163 -7.66 -0.47 21.73
N ALA A 164 -6.52 -1.11 21.49
CA ALA A 164 -6.21 -2.43 22.03
C ALA A 164 -6.19 -2.45 23.56
N TRP A 165 -5.54 -1.46 24.18
CA TRP A 165 -5.24 -1.47 25.61
C TRP A 165 -6.10 -0.52 26.46
N GLY A 166 -7.02 0.23 25.86
CA GLY A 166 -7.88 1.18 26.58
C GLY A 166 -7.08 2.13 27.49
N ALA A 167 -7.56 2.38 28.70
CA ALA A 167 -6.91 3.26 29.67
C ALA A 167 -5.62 2.68 30.29
N ALA A 168 -5.41 1.36 30.22
CA ALA A 168 -4.22 0.72 30.78
C ALA A 168 -2.96 1.04 29.97
N GLY A 169 -3.12 1.38 28.69
CA GLY A 169 -2.00 1.63 27.78
C GLY A 169 -1.24 0.37 27.38
N PRO A 170 -0.38 0.47 26.36
CA PRO A 170 0.42 -0.65 25.86
C PRO A 170 1.40 -1.17 26.92
N PRO A 171 1.76 -2.47 26.88
CA PRO A 171 2.84 -3.01 27.71
C PRO A 171 4.15 -2.24 27.54
N ALA A 172 4.92 -2.14 28.61
CA ALA A 172 6.27 -1.58 28.57
C ALA A 172 7.17 -2.37 27.60
N GLY A 173 8.06 -1.68 26.87
CA GLY A 173 8.95 -2.33 25.90
C GLY A 173 8.36 -2.54 24.50
N LEU A 174 7.10 -2.13 24.27
CA LEU A 174 6.44 -2.32 22.97
C LEU A 174 6.76 -1.18 21.99
N PHE A 175 6.47 0.06 22.38
CA PHE A 175 6.72 1.25 21.56
C PHE A 175 7.96 2.02 22.01
N GLU A 176 8.27 1.95 23.30
CA GLU A 176 9.47 2.52 23.92
C GLU A 176 10.09 1.45 24.82
N ASP A 177 11.42 1.42 24.88
CA ASP A 177 12.12 0.55 25.81
C ASP A 177 12.11 1.09 27.25
N ALA A 178 12.71 0.36 28.19
CA ALA A 178 12.76 0.76 29.60
C ALA A 178 13.50 2.08 29.85
N GLY A 179 14.32 2.55 28.91
CA GLY A 179 15.03 3.82 28.96
C GLY A 179 14.32 4.97 28.24
N GLY A 180 13.10 4.75 27.74
CA GLY A 180 12.35 5.75 26.97
C GLY A 180 12.81 5.89 25.52
N ARG A 181 13.65 4.98 25.00
CA ARG A 181 14.04 5.02 23.58
C ARG A 181 12.90 4.49 22.74
N VAL A 182 12.54 5.26 21.71
CA VAL A 182 11.48 4.90 20.78
C VAL A 182 11.89 3.70 19.94
N LEU A 183 11.18 2.58 20.13
CA LEU A 183 11.29 1.36 19.34
C LEU A 183 10.37 1.41 18.12
N ILE A 184 9.15 1.94 18.27
CA ILE A 184 8.20 2.09 17.15
C ILE A 184 7.58 3.49 17.25
N PRO A 185 7.98 4.44 16.37
CA PRO A 185 7.43 5.79 16.40
C PRO A 185 5.93 5.77 16.04
N ALA A 186 5.20 6.81 16.45
CA ALA A 186 3.79 6.97 16.08
C ALA A 186 3.63 7.40 14.61
N ALA A 187 4.57 8.19 14.11
CA ALA A 187 4.63 8.68 12.75
C ALA A 187 6.09 8.91 12.35
N MET A 188 6.36 8.91 11.05
CA MET A 188 7.67 9.21 10.49
C MET A 188 7.52 10.04 9.22
N ASN A 189 8.13 11.23 9.21
CA ASN A 189 8.19 12.14 8.06
C ASN A 189 6.87 12.30 7.30
N GLY A 190 5.78 12.55 8.04
CA GLY A 190 4.44 12.79 7.50
C GLY A 190 3.58 11.54 7.31
N GLU A 191 4.16 10.34 7.38
CA GLU A 191 3.41 9.07 7.39
C GLU A 191 3.05 8.68 8.83
N VAL A 192 1.77 8.40 9.09
CA VAL A 192 1.31 7.90 10.39
C VAL A 192 1.44 6.39 10.41
N TRP A 193 2.17 5.85 11.38
CA TRP A 193 2.35 4.41 11.54
C TRP A 193 1.42 3.82 12.60
N ARG A 194 0.97 4.63 13.57
CA ARG A 194 0.06 4.20 14.63
C ARG A 194 -1.03 5.26 14.85
N GLY A 195 -2.28 4.83 14.71
CA GLY A 195 -3.44 5.61 15.13
C GLY A 195 -3.81 5.31 16.57
N THR A 196 -5.03 5.68 16.95
CA THR A 196 -5.59 5.37 18.28
C THR A 196 -6.06 3.91 18.38
N ALA A 197 -6.50 3.33 17.25
CA ALA A 197 -7.11 2.01 17.12
C ALA A 197 -6.54 1.17 15.96
N TYR A 198 -5.33 1.51 15.51
CA TYR A 198 -4.55 0.70 14.58
C TYR A 198 -3.05 0.87 14.82
N TYR A 199 -2.28 -0.17 14.57
CA TYR A 199 -0.85 -0.22 14.88
C TYR A 199 -0.08 -0.83 13.71
N GLY A 200 0.86 -0.08 13.14
CA GLY A 200 1.78 -0.57 12.11
C GLY A 200 2.60 -1.75 12.62
N CYS A 201 2.58 -2.86 11.88
CA CYS A 201 3.29 -4.09 12.25
C CYS A 201 4.56 -4.32 11.43
N VAL A 202 4.63 -3.73 10.24
CA VAL A 202 5.74 -3.90 9.30
C VAL A 202 5.75 -2.71 8.35
N LEU A 203 6.90 -2.39 7.79
CA LEU A 203 7.09 -1.28 6.88
C LEU A 203 7.11 -1.75 5.43
N SER A 204 6.65 -0.87 4.55
CA SER A 204 6.60 -1.05 3.11
C SER A 204 7.07 0.22 2.40
N ALA A 205 7.97 0.04 1.45
CA ALA A 205 8.36 1.06 0.49
C ALA A 205 7.90 0.69 -0.94
N PHE A 206 7.80 1.69 -1.81
CA PHE A 206 7.37 1.52 -3.20
C PHE A 206 8.52 1.83 -4.13
N GLY A 207 8.74 0.99 -5.12
CA GLY A 207 9.91 1.12 -5.97
C GLY A 207 9.79 0.50 -7.34
N ILE A 208 10.95 0.27 -7.91
CA ILE A 208 11.14 -0.17 -9.28
C ILE A 208 11.77 -1.56 -9.23
N CYS A 209 11.18 -2.50 -9.97
CA CYS A 209 11.88 -3.72 -10.32
C CYS A 209 12.41 -3.62 -11.74
N TYR A 210 13.59 -4.17 -12.00
CA TYR A 210 14.16 -4.22 -13.34
C TYR A 210 14.94 -5.51 -13.59
N ASN A 211 15.03 -5.90 -14.85
CA ASN A 211 15.82 -7.03 -15.31
C ASN A 211 17.09 -6.53 -16.00
N ALA A 212 18.25 -6.82 -15.41
CA ALA A 212 19.52 -6.26 -15.86
C ALA A 212 19.86 -6.65 -17.32
N GLY A 213 19.56 -7.90 -17.71
CA GLY A 213 19.77 -8.36 -19.09
C GLY A 213 18.88 -7.62 -20.09
N ARG A 214 17.61 -7.40 -19.74
CA ARG A 214 16.68 -6.65 -20.60
C ARG A 214 17.03 -5.17 -20.69
N LEU A 215 17.55 -4.56 -19.62
CA LEU A 215 18.07 -3.19 -19.71
C LEU A 215 19.24 -3.09 -20.69
N ALA A 216 20.16 -4.07 -20.66
CA ALA A 216 21.28 -4.13 -21.60
C ALA A 216 20.81 -4.28 -23.06
N ASP A 217 19.81 -5.15 -23.31
CA ASP A 217 19.20 -5.31 -24.66
C ASP A 217 18.60 -4.01 -25.20
N LEU A 218 18.06 -3.16 -24.31
CA LEU A 218 17.49 -1.85 -24.66
C LEU A 218 18.54 -0.73 -24.74
N GLY A 219 19.82 -1.04 -24.54
CA GLY A 219 20.90 -0.05 -24.49
C GLY A 219 20.82 0.89 -23.28
N ILE A 220 20.15 0.47 -22.20
CA ILE A 220 20.01 1.24 -20.96
C ILE A 220 21.16 0.84 -20.02
N ALA A 221 22.24 1.62 -20.06
CA ALA A 221 23.47 1.31 -19.31
C ALA A 221 23.38 1.54 -17.80
N ARG A 222 22.49 2.45 -17.36
CA ARG A 222 22.28 2.77 -15.94
C ARG A 222 20.90 2.25 -15.52
N PRO A 223 20.82 1.38 -14.49
CA PRO A 223 19.55 0.99 -13.91
C PRO A 223 18.74 2.20 -13.43
N PRO A 224 17.39 2.11 -13.41
CA PRO A 224 16.55 3.18 -12.89
C PRO A 224 16.75 3.34 -11.38
N GLU A 225 16.97 4.57 -10.92
CA GLU A 225 17.12 4.94 -9.51
C GLU A 225 16.02 5.91 -9.06
N ALA A 226 15.36 6.58 -10.00
CA ALA A 226 14.26 7.49 -9.79
C ALA A 226 13.04 7.12 -10.64
N TRP A 227 11.85 7.58 -10.24
CA TRP A 227 10.63 7.36 -11.00
C TRP A 227 10.69 7.95 -12.41
N GLU A 228 11.35 9.09 -12.58
CA GLU A 228 11.55 9.76 -13.87
C GLU A 228 12.32 8.90 -14.88
N ASP A 229 13.17 7.98 -14.44
CA ASP A 229 13.96 7.12 -15.34
C ASP A 229 13.05 6.21 -16.16
N LEU A 230 11.88 5.83 -15.63
CA LEU A 230 10.89 5.03 -16.35
C LEU A 230 10.21 5.80 -17.50
N ALA A 231 10.37 7.12 -17.58
CA ALA A 231 9.87 7.92 -18.70
C ALA A 231 10.82 7.95 -19.91
N ASP A 232 12.00 7.32 -19.82
CA ASP A 232 12.92 7.19 -20.96
C ASP A 232 12.25 6.45 -22.13
N ALA A 233 12.30 7.03 -23.33
CA ALA A 233 11.66 6.49 -24.52
C ALA A 233 12.14 5.08 -24.91
N ARG A 234 13.34 4.67 -24.49
CA ARG A 234 13.87 3.31 -24.72
C ARG A 234 13.04 2.24 -24.03
N TYR A 235 12.24 2.61 -23.03
CA TYR A 235 11.31 1.69 -22.38
C TYR A 235 10.00 1.48 -23.15
N ALA A 236 9.78 2.13 -24.31
CA ALA A 236 8.55 2.00 -25.08
C ALA A 236 8.16 0.54 -25.34
N GLY A 237 7.01 0.10 -24.80
CA GLY A 237 6.52 -1.27 -24.93
C GLY A 237 7.22 -2.31 -24.04
N HIS A 238 8.00 -1.86 -23.04
CA HIS A 238 8.81 -2.71 -22.18
C HIS A 238 8.52 -2.58 -20.68
N LEU A 239 7.62 -1.68 -20.25
CA LEU A 239 7.26 -1.58 -18.83
C LEU A 239 6.06 -2.45 -18.44
N GLY A 240 6.17 -3.15 -17.31
CA GLY A 240 5.03 -3.78 -16.64
C GLY A 240 4.40 -2.81 -15.65
N LEU A 241 3.13 -2.45 -15.85
CA LEU A 241 2.36 -1.61 -14.93
C LEU A 241 1.14 -2.37 -14.40
N ALA A 242 0.57 -1.88 -13.30
CA ALA A 242 -0.65 -2.43 -12.72
C ALA A 242 -1.74 -1.36 -12.52
N ASP A 243 -3.00 -1.81 -12.50
CA ASP A 243 -4.18 -0.97 -12.36
C ASP A 243 -4.28 -0.44 -10.91
N PRO A 244 -4.15 0.88 -10.70
CA PRO A 244 -4.22 1.45 -9.37
C PRO A 244 -5.63 1.34 -8.76
N THR A 245 -6.69 1.14 -9.55
CA THR A 245 -8.05 0.93 -9.03
C THR A 245 -8.25 -0.47 -8.43
N LYS A 246 -7.33 -1.41 -8.71
CA LYS A 246 -7.36 -2.79 -8.22
C LYS A 246 -6.34 -3.09 -7.13
N SER A 247 -5.26 -2.31 -7.06
CA SER A 247 -4.21 -2.48 -6.05
C SER A 247 -3.93 -1.19 -5.27
N GLY A 248 -4.09 -1.25 -3.95
CA GLY A 248 -3.80 -0.12 -3.06
C GLY A 248 -2.31 0.23 -3.00
N SER A 249 -1.42 -0.77 -3.05
CA SER A 249 0.03 -0.54 -3.04
C SER A 249 0.52 0.10 -4.34
N VAL A 250 -0.06 -0.29 -5.48
CA VAL A 250 0.23 0.31 -6.78
C VAL A 250 -0.31 1.75 -6.85
N ALA A 251 -1.52 1.97 -6.33
CA ALA A 251 -2.07 3.33 -6.20
C ALA A 251 -1.15 4.23 -5.37
N LYS A 252 -0.62 3.73 -4.25
CA LYS A 252 0.34 4.47 -3.41
C LYS A 252 1.66 4.73 -4.14
N ALA A 253 2.17 3.78 -4.93
CA ALA A 253 3.37 4.01 -5.74
C ALA A 253 3.17 5.16 -6.75
N TYR A 254 2.04 5.22 -7.46
CA TYR A 254 1.73 6.36 -8.33
C TYR A 254 1.53 7.67 -7.56
N GLU A 255 0.93 7.61 -6.38
CA GLU A 255 0.86 8.79 -5.51
C GLU A 255 2.25 9.31 -5.15
N MET A 256 3.19 8.42 -4.80
CA MET A 256 4.58 8.80 -4.50
C MET A 256 5.28 9.48 -5.68
N MET A 257 5.04 9.01 -6.91
CA MET A 257 5.53 9.69 -8.11
C MET A 257 4.99 11.12 -8.21
N ILE A 258 3.69 11.30 -8.00
CA ILE A 258 3.05 12.62 -8.11
C ILE A 258 3.52 13.53 -6.97
N HIS A 259 3.59 13.01 -5.75
CA HIS A 259 4.04 13.72 -4.56
C HIS A 259 5.50 14.16 -4.66
N ALA A 260 6.39 13.27 -5.11
CA ALA A 260 7.79 13.60 -5.37
C ALA A 260 7.94 14.76 -6.37
N ARG A 261 7.05 14.84 -7.38
CA ARG A 261 7.00 15.97 -8.31
C ARG A 261 6.49 17.25 -7.65
N CYS A 262 5.50 17.19 -6.76
CA CYS A 262 5.13 18.33 -5.90
C CYS A 262 6.32 18.83 -5.09
N ALA A 263 7.02 17.94 -4.39
CA ALA A 263 8.19 18.27 -3.58
C ALA A 263 9.27 18.99 -4.41
N ARG A 264 9.55 18.47 -5.60
CA ARG A 264 10.53 19.07 -6.52
C ARG A 264 10.12 20.48 -6.97
N TYR A 265 8.87 20.70 -7.33
CA TYR A 265 8.40 22.02 -7.76
C TYR A 265 8.39 23.03 -6.61
N VAL A 266 7.99 22.61 -5.42
CA VAL A 266 8.05 23.44 -4.21
C VAL A 266 9.49 23.84 -3.89
N ALA A 267 10.43 22.90 -3.96
CA ALA A 267 11.85 23.19 -3.74
C ALA A 267 12.42 24.12 -4.83
N GLN A 268 12.05 23.91 -6.10
CA GLN A 268 12.46 24.77 -7.23
C GLN A 268 11.89 26.19 -7.13
N ALA A 269 10.71 26.36 -6.51
CA ALA A 269 10.14 27.66 -6.19
C ALA A 269 10.85 28.35 -5.00
N GLY A 270 11.85 27.72 -4.38
CA GLY A 270 12.71 28.29 -3.35
C GLY A 270 12.20 28.11 -1.92
N PHE A 271 11.20 27.24 -1.69
CA PHE A 271 10.66 27.01 -0.35
C PHE A 271 11.45 25.94 0.41
N SER A 272 11.92 26.28 1.62
CA SER A 272 12.60 25.33 2.51
C SER A 272 11.61 24.39 3.21
N ARG A 273 12.11 23.28 3.77
CA ARG A 273 11.30 22.32 4.52
C ARG A 273 10.60 22.96 5.73
N GLU A 274 11.28 23.85 6.44
CA GLU A 274 10.73 24.56 7.60
C GLU A 274 9.60 25.52 7.18
N GLN A 275 9.75 26.18 6.03
CA GLN A 275 8.70 27.02 5.47
C GLN A 275 7.48 26.19 5.09
N VAL A 276 7.68 25.06 4.40
CA VAL A 276 6.61 24.11 4.03
C VAL A 276 5.85 23.65 5.27
N GLN A 277 6.54 23.16 6.29
CA GLN A 277 5.91 22.70 7.54
C GLN A 277 5.05 23.80 8.20
N ARG A 278 5.57 25.03 8.25
CA ARG A 278 4.82 26.18 8.77
C ARG A 278 3.58 26.48 7.92
N TYR A 279 3.69 26.45 6.60
CA TYR A 279 2.56 26.70 5.71
C TYR A 279 1.48 25.62 5.81
N GLU A 280 1.87 24.35 5.88
CA GLU A 280 0.94 23.24 6.06
C GLU A 280 0.24 23.28 7.43
N ALA A 281 0.95 23.72 8.48
CA ALA A 281 0.32 23.98 9.78
C ALA A 281 -0.72 25.11 9.72
N LEU A 282 -0.46 26.18 8.95
CA LEU A 282 -1.44 27.25 8.72
C LEU A 282 -2.66 26.75 7.94
N PHE A 283 -2.47 25.89 6.93
CA PHE A 283 -3.59 25.24 6.23
C PHE A 283 -4.42 24.36 7.17
N ALA A 284 -3.80 23.60 8.06
CA ALA A 284 -4.50 22.74 9.00
C ALA A 284 -5.36 23.52 10.02
N GLN A 285 -5.00 24.77 10.31
CA GLN A 285 -5.69 25.63 11.28
C GLN A 285 -6.65 26.65 10.63
N ALA A 286 -6.65 26.75 9.30
CA ALA A 286 -7.40 27.79 8.60
C ALA A 286 -8.92 27.56 8.69
N ALA A 287 -9.62 28.52 9.27
CA ALA A 287 -11.09 28.57 9.25
C ALA A 287 -11.64 29.16 7.93
N ALA A 288 -10.84 29.97 7.23
CA ALA A 288 -11.17 30.59 5.96
C ALA A 288 -9.90 30.75 5.10
N LEU A 289 -10.08 30.78 3.78
CA LEU A 289 -9.01 30.98 2.79
C LEU A 289 -9.23 32.32 2.07
N THR A 290 -8.15 33.03 1.73
CA THR A 290 -8.17 34.23 0.88
C THR A 290 -7.35 33.95 -0.37
N ASN A 291 -7.97 34.00 -1.54
CA ASN A 291 -7.35 33.51 -2.80
C ASN A 291 -6.82 32.07 -2.66
N ASP A 292 -7.65 31.18 -2.10
CA ASP A 292 -7.37 29.76 -1.91
C ASP A 292 -6.17 29.42 -0.98
N VAL A 293 -5.63 30.40 -0.27
CA VAL A 293 -4.56 30.21 0.73
C VAL A 293 -4.86 30.87 2.09
N PRO A 294 -4.35 30.33 3.22
CA PRO A 294 -4.43 30.98 4.52
C PRO A 294 -3.58 32.25 4.57
N ALA A 295 -3.92 33.16 5.48
CA ALA A 295 -3.06 34.30 5.81
C ALA A 295 -1.66 33.83 6.23
N GLY A 296 -0.61 34.46 5.68
CA GLY A 296 0.79 34.10 5.95
C GLY A 296 1.36 33.00 5.05
N VAL A 297 0.56 32.44 4.14
CA VAL A 297 1.02 31.50 3.11
C VAL A 297 1.16 32.23 1.76
N PRO A 298 2.34 32.24 1.12
CA PRO A 298 2.51 32.84 -0.20
C PRO A 298 1.68 32.10 -1.27
N PRO A 299 0.92 32.77 -2.15
CA PRO A 299 0.23 32.12 -3.26
C PRO A 299 1.15 31.31 -4.19
N ALA A 300 2.41 31.74 -4.33
CA ALA A 300 3.43 31.02 -5.09
C ALA A 300 3.72 29.61 -4.53
N TYR A 301 3.54 29.40 -3.22
CA TYR A 301 3.67 28.07 -2.61
C TYR A 301 2.55 27.14 -3.09
N GLN A 302 1.30 27.60 -3.03
CA GLN A 302 0.16 26.84 -3.54
C GLN A 302 0.32 26.55 -5.04
N ALA A 303 0.70 27.55 -5.83
CA ALA A 303 0.95 27.37 -7.27
C ALA A 303 2.03 26.32 -7.56
N ALA A 304 3.11 26.27 -6.76
CA ALA A 304 4.16 25.26 -6.93
C ALA A 304 3.65 23.83 -6.65
N VAL A 305 2.79 23.65 -5.63
CA VAL A 305 2.13 22.36 -5.36
C VAL A 305 1.25 21.93 -6.54
N GLU A 306 0.42 22.83 -7.06
CA GLU A 306 -0.48 22.53 -8.17
C GLU A 306 0.25 22.21 -9.48
N GLN A 307 1.31 22.97 -9.79
CA GLN A 307 2.18 22.70 -10.95
C GLN A 307 2.91 21.36 -10.80
N GLY A 308 3.41 21.06 -9.61
CA GLY A 308 4.07 19.79 -9.32
C GLY A 308 3.13 18.61 -9.43
N TRP A 309 1.87 18.75 -9.00
CA TRP A 309 0.84 17.72 -9.18
C TRP A 309 0.56 17.45 -10.65
N LEU A 310 0.38 18.49 -11.47
CA LEU A 310 0.16 18.34 -12.91
C LEU A 310 1.38 17.69 -13.59
N ALA A 311 2.59 18.12 -13.23
CA ALA A 311 3.83 17.52 -13.72
C ALA A 311 3.98 16.05 -13.31
N GLY A 312 3.50 15.69 -12.11
CA GLY A 312 3.38 14.32 -11.62
C GLY A 312 2.43 13.48 -12.44
N VAL A 313 1.22 13.97 -12.70
CA VAL A 313 0.24 13.30 -13.56
C VAL A 313 0.82 13.06 -14.97
N ASN A 314 1.49 14.05 -15.55
CA ASN A 314 2.13 13.91 -16.86
C ASN A 314 3.35 12.98 -16.84
N LEU A 315 4.08 12.89 -15.73
CA LEU A 315 5.11 11.85 -15.56
C LEU A 315 4.48 10.46 -15.60
N VAL A 316 3.42 10.21 -14.83
CA VAL A 316 2.70 8.93 -14.84
C VAL A 316 2.17 8.60 -16.23
N ARG A 317 1.67 9.59 -16.97
CA ARG A 317 1.21 9.43 -18.36
C ARG A 317 2.34 8.96 -19.28
N ARG A 318 3.52 9.56 -19.21
CA ARG A 318 4.69 9.16 -20.03
C ARG A 318 5.19 7.76 -19.67
N ILE A 319 5.19 7.41 -18.39
CA ILE A 319 5.45 6.03 -17.95
C ILE A 319 4.40 5.07 -18.52
N GLY A 320 3.12 5.46 -18.50
CA GLY A 320 2.02 4.74 -19.11
C GLY A 320 2.16 4.55 -20.63
N ALA A 321 2.71 5.55 -21.32
CA ALA A 321 3.01 5.48 -22.75
C ALA A 321 4.14 4.49 -23.07
N ASN A 322 5.06 4.27 -22.13
CA ASN A 322 6.09 3.23 -22.22
C ASN A 322 5.59 1.83 -21.82
N ALA A 323 4.36 1.70 -21.32
CA ALA A 323 3.83 0.43 -20.86
C ALA A 323 3.75 -0.61 -21.99
N ARG A 324 4.16 -1.84 -21.68
CA ARG A 324 3.81 -3.02 -22.47
C ARG A 324 2.36 -3.41 -22.24
N TYR A 325 1.93 -3.32 -20.99
CA TYR A 325 0.60 -3.67 -20.52
C TYR A 325 0.30 -2.96 -19.20
N VAL A 326 -0.97 -2.96 -18.82
CA VAL A 326 -1.41 -2.66 -17.46
C VAL A 326 -2.27 -3.82 -16.95
N THR A 327 -1.83 -4.50 -15.89
CA THR A 327 -2.49 -5.70 -15.34
C THR A 327 -3.36 -5.36 -14.12
N ASP A 328 -4.42 -6.13 -13.89
CA ASP A 328 -5.19 -6.09 -12.65
C ASP A 328 -4.50 -6.77 -11.45
N ALA A 329 -3.48 -7.61 -11.71
CA ALA A 329 -2.74 -8.37 -10.70
C ALA A 329 -1.34 -7.79 -10.47
N ALA A 330 -1.15 -7.02 -9.39
CA ALA A 330 0.13 -6.37 -9.09
C ALA A 330 1.33 -7.34 -8.99
N GLY A 331 1.11 -8.58 -8.56
CA GLY A 331 2.16 -9.62 -8.50
C GLY A 331 2.64 -10.11 -9.87
N LYS A 332 1.91 -9.86 -10.96
CA LYS A 332 2.33 -10.23 -12.32
C LYS A 332 3.51 -9.39 -12.82
N VAL A 333 3.58 -8.12 -12.44
CA VAL A 333 4.65 -7.20 -12.87
C VAL A 333 6.05 -7.74 -12.51
N PRO A 334 6.38 -8.02 -11.23
CA PRO A 334 7.69 -8.54 -10.88
C PRO A 334 7.96 -9.91 -11.51
N ASN A 335 6.95 -10.79 -11.64
CA ASN A 335 7.09 -12.08 -12.33
C ASN A 335 7.58 -11.91 -13.78
N ASP A 336 6.90 -11.06 -14.54
CA ASP A 336 7.27 -10.78 -15.94
C ASP A 336 8.63 -10.12 -16.07
N VAL A 337 9.00 -9.24 -15.13
CA VAL A 337 10.35 -8.66 -15.09
C VAL A 337 11.39 -9.74 -14.78
N GLY A 338 11.15 -10.60 -13.78
CA GLY A 338 12.02 -11.73 -13.45
C GLY A 338 12.22 -12.71 -14.60
N MET A 339 11.18 -12.94 -15.41
CA MET A 339 11.22 -13.77 -16.62
C MET A 339 11.79 -13.05 -17.86
N GLY A 340 12.06 -11.74 -17.78
CA GLY A 340 12.54 -10.92 -18.90
C GLY A 340 11.48 -10.54 -19.93
N ALA A 341 10.19 -10.81 -19.67
CA ALA A 341 9.08 -10.41 -20.53
C ALA A 341 8.81 -8.89 -20.48
N ALA A 342 9.11 -8.25 -19.35
CA ALA A 342 9.20 -6.81 -19.18
C ALA A 342 10.62 -6.42 -18.74
N ALA A 343 11.06 -5.20 -19.07
CA ALA A 343 12.38 -4.70 -18.70
C ALA A 343 12.40 -4.11 -17.30
N ALA A 344 11.33 -3.40 -16.93
CA ALA A 344 11.14 -2.83 -15.61
C ALA A 344 9.64 -2.67 -15.27
N GLY A 345 9.33 -2.39 -14.02
CA GLY A 345 7.97 -2.15 -13.57
C GLY A 345 7.87 -1.58 -12.16
N ILE A 346 6.72 -1.02 -11.84
CA ILE A 346 6.43 -0.46 -10.52
C ILE A 346 5.96 -1.58 -9.60
N VAL A 347 6.54 -1.67 -8.41
CA VAL A 347 6.22 -2.74 -7.46
C VAL A 347 6.44 -2.28 -6.02
N ILE A 348 5.68 -2.89 -5.10
CA ILE A 348 5.96 -2.78 -3.66
C ILE A 348 7.18 -3.65 -3.29
N ASP A 349 7.96 -3.20 -2.32
CA ASP A 349 9.25 -3.79 -1.95
C ASP A 349 9.26 -5.31 -1.79
N PHE A 350 8.37 -5.88 -0.98
CA PHE A 350 8.41 -7.29 -0.65
C PHE A 350 8.07 -8.18 -1.85
N TYR A 351 7.19 -7.73 -2.76
CA TYR A 351 6.96 -8.40 -4.04
C TYR A 351 8.21 -8.34 -4.92
N GLY A 352 8.89 -7.19 -4.96
CA GLY A 352 10.13 -7.02 -5.70
C GLY A 352 11.26 -7.92 -5.16
N ARG A 353 11.49 -7.88 -3.85
CA ARG A 353 12.55 -8.63 -3.14
C ARG A 353 12.32 -10.13 -3.21
N LEU A 354 11.10 -10.59 -2.95
CA LEU A 354 10.75 -12.01 -3.06
C LEU A 354 11.00 -12.52 -4.48
N GLN A 355 10.55 -11.78 -5.49
CA GLN A 355 10.74 -12.20 -6.87
C GLN A 355 12.21 -12.15 -7.31
N SER A 356 12.99 -11.19 -6.80
CA SER A 356 14.43 -11.12 -7.03
C SER A 356 15.12 -12.40 -6.56
N GLU A 357 14.74 -12.93 -5.40
CA GLU A 357 15.25 -14.21 -4.89
C GLU A 357 14.76 -15.41 -5.70
N LEU A 358 13.46 -15.50 -5.97
CA LEU A 358 12.88 -16.63 -6.72
C LEU A 358 13.44 -16.73 -8.15
N SER A 359 13.84 -15.60 -8.74
CA SER A 359 14.46 -15.54 -10.07
C SER A 359 15.98 -15.61 -10.06
N SER A 360 16.63 -15.68 -8.89
CA SER A 360 18.09 -15.77 -8.76
C SER A 360 18.57 -17.21 -8.91
N PRO A 361 19.39 -17.54 -9.93
CA PRO A 361 19.99 -18.86 -10.02
C PRO A 361 20.99 -19.09 -8.88
N PRO A 362 21.12 -20.32 -8.36
CA PRO A 362 22.09 -20.63 -7.31
C PRO A 362 23.52 -20.20 -7.70
N GLY A 363 24.18 -19.44 -6.83
CA GLY A 363 25.56 -18.97 -7.02
C GLY A 363 25.74 -17.88 -8.09
N ARG A 364 24.66 -17.26 -8.59
CA ARG A 364 24.71 -16.16 -9.56
C ARG A 364 24.10 -14.89 -9.01
N ALA A 365 24.43 -13.76 -9.64
CA ALA A 365 23.76 -12.50 -9.38
C ALA A 365 22.26 -12.58 -9.73
N PRO A 366 21.39 -11.80 -9.05
CA PRO A 366 19.98 -11.74 -9.38
C PRO A 366 19.73 -11.32 -10.83
N VAL A 367 18.81 -12.02 -11.50
CA VAL A 367 18.37 -11.65 -12.86
C VAL A 367 17.51 -10.38 -12.82
N MET A 368 16.73 -10.24 -11.76
CA MET A 368 15.89 -9.08 -11.47
C MET A 368 16.24 -8.50 -10.10
N THR A 369 16.25 -7.17 -10.03
CA THR A 369 16.58 -6.39 -8.84
C THR A 369 15.42 -5.46 -8.51
N TYR A 370 15.23 -5.20 -7.21
CA TYR A 370 14.32 -4.18 -6.69
C TYR A 370 15.12 -2.99 -6.13
N VAL A 371 14.64 -1.77 -6.36
CA VAL A 371 15.19 -0.55 -5.78
C VAL A 371 14.06 0.39 -5.34
N THR A 372 14.22 1.01 -4.17
CA THR A 372 13.38 2.11 -3.72
C THR A 372 14.00 3.45 -4.13
N PRO A 373 13.29 4.32 -4.87
CA PRO A 373 13.79 5.66 -5.16
C PRO A 373 14.03 6.49 -3.89
N VAL A 374 15.29 6.79 -3.60
CA VAL A 374 15.68 7.62 -2.45
C VAL A 374 15.14 9.04 -2.63
N GLY A 375 14.36 9.52 -1.68
CA GLY A 375 13.67 10.82 -1.80
C GLY A 375 12.55 10.86 -2.84
N GLY A 376 12.14 9.71 -3.38
CA GLY A 376 10.99 9.57 -4.28
C GLY A 376 9.86 8.70 -3.73
N SER A 377 10.04 8.03 -2.60
CA SER A 377 9.05 7.12 -2.03
C SER A 377 8.97 7.28 -0.52
N SER A 378 7.74 7.31 0.02
CA SER A 378 7.52 7.27 1.46
C SER A 378 7.62 5.83 1.99
N VAL A 379 7.85 5.73 3.29
CA VAL A 379 7.79 4.46 4.03
C VAL A 379 6.51 4.42 4.85
N THR A 380 5.62 3.52 4.45
CA THR A 380 4.31 3.33 5.06
C THR A 380 4.30 2.07 5.93
N ALA A 381 3.34 1.99 6.86
CA ALA A 381 3.14 0.80 7.66
C ALA A 381 1.98 -0.05 7.15
N ASP A 382 2.08 -1.36 7.37
CA ASP A 382 0.96 -2.31 7.24
C ASP A 382 0.39 -2.59 8.63
N PRO A 383 -0.83 -2.14 8.96
CA PRO A 383 -1.33 -2.19 10.33
C PRO A 383 -2.08 -3.47 10.72
N VAL A 384 -2.28 -3.60 12.03
CA VAL A 384 -3.32 -4.41 12.66
C VAL A 384 -4.29 -3.51 13.41
N SER A 385 -5.58 -3.87 13.43
CA SER A 385 -6.63 -3.22 14.19
C SER A 385 -7.46 -4.21 14.98
N LEU A 386 -7.81 -3.83 16.21
CA LEU A 386 -8.80 -4.54 17.02
C LEU A 386 -10.21 -4.12 16.58
N LEU A 387 -11.03 -5.07 16.18
CA LEU A 387 -12.39 -4.83 15.73
C LEU A 387 -13.31 -4.60 16.94
N ARG A 388 -14.25 -3.65 16.81
CA ARG A 388 -15.25 -3.35 17.84
C ARG A 388 -16.14 -4.55 18.11
N GLY A 389 -16.37 -4.88 19.38
CA GLY A 389 -17.13 -6.06 19.76
C GLY A 389 -16.42 -7.38 19.44
N ALA A 390 -15.09 -7.40 19.45
CA ALA A 390 -14.27 -8.60 19.26
C ALA A 390 -14.61 -9.69 20.31
N PRO A 391 -15.07 -10.89 19.90
CA PRO A 391 -15.42 -11.98 20.83
C PRO A 391 -14.26 -12.44 21.72
N HIS A 392 -13.02 -12.39 21.24
CA HIS A 392 -11.82 -12.90 21.90
C HIS A 392 -10.80 -11.80 22.19
N ARG A 393 -11.26 -10.64 22.69
CA ARG A 393 -10.45 -9.43 22.92
C ARG A 393 -9.10 -9.70 23.58
N ALA A 394 -9.06 -10.49 24.66
CA ALA A 394 -7.82 -10.75 25.40
C ALA A 394 -6.77 -11.47 24.53
N LEU A 395 -7.20 -12.42 23.70
CA LEU A 395 -6.31 -13.13 22.77
C LEU A 395 -5.90 -12.24 21.60
N ALA A 396 -6.82 -11.41 21.11
CA ALA A 396 -6.58 -10.44 20.06
C ALA A 396 -5.49 -9.42 20.46
N VAL A 397 -5.56 -8.89 21.68
CA VAL A 397 -4.53 -7.99 22.24
C VAL A 397 -3.17 -8.68 22.34
N ARG A 398 -3.12 -9.94 22.78
CA ARG A 398 -1.87 -10.73 22.81
C ARG A 398 -1.27 -10.92 21.42
N PHE A 399 -2.10 -11.12 20.39
CA PHE A 399 -1.61 -11.20 19.01
C PHE A 399 -1.02 -9.87 18.54
N ILE A 400 -1.67 -8.74 18.85
CA ILE A 400 -1.12 -7.40 18.57
C ILE A 400 0.23 -7.21 19.28
N GLU A 401 0.35 -7.63 20.54
CA GLU A 401 1.61 -7.59 21.29
C GLU A 401 2.70 -8.44 20.64
N TYR A 402 2.36 -9.66 20.21
CA TYR A 402 3.29 -10.53 19.49
C TYR A 402 3.78 -9.90 18.18
N LEU A 403 2.86 -9.34 17.39
CA LEU A 403 3.19 -8.67 16.12
C LEU A 403 4.17 -7.50 16.32
N LEU A 404 3.99 -6.69 17.36
CA LEU A 404 4.80 -5.50 17.64
C LEU A 404 6.08 -5.83 18.44
N GLY A 405 6.10 -6.96 19.13
CA GLY A 405 7.24 -7.48 19.89
C GLY A 405 8.38 -7.97 19.00
N GLU A 406 9.56 -8.11 19.58
CA GLU A 406 10.76 -8.54 18.86
C GLU A 406 10.56 -9.91 18.20
N GLU A 407 9.88 -10.87 18.86
CA GLU A 407 9.68 -12.22 18.31
C GLU A 407 8.82 -12.22 17.04
N GLY A 408 7.77 -11.40 16.97
CA GLY A 408 6.97 -11.27 15.74
C GLY A 408 7.74 -10.53 14.64
N GLN A 409 8.57 -9.56 15.00
CA GLN A 409 9.36 -8.80 14.04
C GLN A 409 10.45 -9.62 13.33
N ARG A 410 11.00 -10.64 14.01
CA ARG A 410 11.96 -11.58 13.41
C ARG A 410 11.38 -12.28 12.17
N LEU A 411 10.09 -12.67 12.21
CA LEU A 411 9.44 -13.35 11.09
C LEU A 411 9.44 -12.54 9.80
N TRP A 412 9.40 -11.20 9.88
CA TRP A 412 9.31 -10.35 8.70
C TRP A 412 10.54 -10.42 7.80
N ASN A 413 11.74 -10.56 8.36
CA ASN A 413 12.97 -10.44 7.57
C ASN A 413 14.02 -11.51 7.84
N TYR A 414 13.92 -12.31 8.90
CA TYR A 414 14.90 -13.37 9.11
C TYR A 414 14.87 -14.37 7.94
N ARG A 415 16.02 -14.96 7.63
CA ARG A 415 16.10 -16.07 6.67
C ARG A 415 15.34 -17.28 7.19
N VAL A 416 14.83 -18.08 6.27
CA VAL A 416 14.15 -19.34 6.60
C VAL A 416 15.11 -20.26 7.36
N GLY A 417 14.63 -20.80 8.49
CA GLY A 417 15.39 -21.72 9.35
C GLY A 417 16.25 -21.04 10.42
N GLU A 418 16.35 -19.71 10.44
CA GLU A 418 17.00 -18.99 11.54
C GLU A 418 16.20 -19.12 12.85
N PRO A 419 16.85 -19.18 14.02
CA PRO A 419 16.15 -19.27 15.31
C PRO A 419 15.16 -18.13 15.53
N GLY A 420 13.89 -18.49 15.74
CA GLY A 420 12.79 -17.53 15.90
C GLY A 420 12.39 -16.78 14.63
N GLY A 421 12.99 -17.12 13.48
CA GLY A 421 12.59 -16.66 12.16
C GLY A 421 11.54 -17.55 11.51
N PRO A 422 11.23 -17.31 10.23
CA PRO A 422 10.26 -18.11 9.48
C PRO A 422 10.77 -19.54 9.26
N VAL A 423 9.84 -20.49 9.18
CA VAL A 423 10.13 -21.93 9.04
C VAL A 423 10.00 -22.41 7.59
N ARG A 424 9.04 -21.88 6.84
CA ARG A 424 8.71 -22.36 5.49
C ARG A 424 8.90 -21.29 4.41
N TYR A 425 8.53 -20.04 4.69
CA TYR A 425 8.50 -18.96 3.71
C TYR A 425 9.31 -17.76 4.17
N ALA A 426 10.26 -17.30 3.35
CA ALA A 426 10.88 -16.00 3.56
C ALA A 426 9.84 -14.90 3.28
N LEU A 427 9.59 -14.03 4.27
CA LEU A 427 8.60 -12.95 4.11
C LEU A 427 9.19 -11.69 3.47
N ARG A 428 10.48 -11.41 3.73
CA ARG A 428 11.26 -10.29 3.15
C ARG A 428 10.58 -8.93 3.22
N ARG A 429 9.95 -8.67 4.36
CA ARG A 429 9.36 -7.38 4.70
C ARG A 429 10.24 -6.63 5.69
N LEU A 430 10.09 -5.32 5.75
CA LEU A 430 10.92 -4.44 6.56
C LEU A 430 10.36 -4.37 7.99
N PRO A 431 11.03 -4.91 9.02
CA PRO A 431 10.56 -4.85 10.40
C PRO A 431 10.31 -3.38 10.80
N ILE A 432 9.28 -3.11 11.59
CA ILE A 432 8.95 -1.73 11.99
C ILE A 432 9.80 -1.22 13.15
N ARG A 433 10.35 -2.12 13.98
CA ARG A 433 11.11 -1.70 15.17
C ARG A 433 12.46 -1.09 14.79
N ARG A 434 12.79 0.00 15.47
CA ARG A 434 14.01 0.81 15.29
C ARG A 434 15.29 0.04 15.58
N ASP A 435 15.23 -0.95 16.47
CA ASP A 435 16.34 -1.81 16.88
C ASP A 435 16.76 -2.83 15.81
N PHE A 436 16.08 -2.91 14.67
CA PHE A 436 16.52 -3.66 13.49
C PHE A 436 17.42 -2.85 12.52
N TYR A 437 17.56 -1.54 12.74
CA TYR A 437 18.23 -0.60 11.81
C TYR A 437 19.41 0.12 12.48
N PRO A 438 20.45 0.53 11.71
CA PRO A 438 21.60 1.25 12.26
C PRO A 438 21.18 2.47 13.06
N SER A 439 21.83 2.75 14.19
CA SER A 439 21.47 3.86 15.07
C SER A 439 22.71 4.55 15.64
N ALA A 440 22.60 5.85 15.90
CA ALA A 440 23.59 6.57 16.69
C ALA A 440 23.49 6.24 18.19
N ASP A 441 22.34 5.71 18.64
CA ASP A 441 22.17 5.21 20.01
C ASP A 441 22.91 3.87 20.19
N PRO A 442 23.84 3.74 21.15
CA PRO A 442 24.64 2.52 21.31
C PRO A 442 23.84 1.26 21.62
N LEU A 443 22.70 1.36 22.32
CA LEU A 443 21.90 0.18 22.68
C LEU A 443 21.03 -0.29 21.52
N LEU A 444 20.46 0.64 20.75
CA LEU A 444 19.78 0.31 19.49
C LEU A 444 20.77 -0.26 18.46
N GLN A 445 21.98 0.30 18.38
CA GLN A 445 23.03 -0.21 17.50
C GLN A 445 23.46 -1.63 17.88
N ALA A 446 23.71 -1.88 19.17
CA ALA A 446 24.03 -3.23 19.65
C ALA A 446 22.90 -4.23 19.37
N ALA A 447 21.63 -3.81 19.49
CA ALA A 447 20.50 -4.65 19.11
C ALA A 447 20.49 -4.96 17.61
N GLN A 448 20.70 -3.96 16.76
CA GLN A 448 20.79 -4.15 15.31
C GLN A 448 21.89 -5.14 14.93
N GLU A 449 23.06 -5.05 15.57
CA GLU A 449 24.19 -5.96 15.34
C GLU A 449 23.84 -7.41 15.70
N ARG A 450 23.01 -7.65 16.72
CA ARG A 450 22.50 -8.99 17.05
C ARG A 450 21.55 -9.53 15.98
N HIS A 451 20.70 -8.68 15.40
CA HIS A 451 19.78 -9.09 14.34
C HIS A 451 20.50 -9.34 13.01
N ARG A 452 21.49 -8.50 12.70
CA ARG A 452 22.22 -8.46 11.43
C ARG A 452 22.57 -9.82 10.80
N PRO A 453 23.19 -10.80 11.50
CA PRO A 453 23.59 -12.06 10.89
C PRO A 453 22.42 -12.93 10.42
N HIS A 454 21.20 -12.71 10.92
CA HIS A 454 20.01 -13.52 10.63
C HIS A 454 19.13 -12.94 9.51
N LEU A 455 19.30 -11.66 9.17
CA LEU A 455 18.46 -10.94 8.21
C LEU A 455 18.66 -11.47 6.77
N ALA A 456 17.56 -11.54 6.03
CA ALA A 456 17.56 -11.84 4.60
C ALA A 456 17.92 -10.60 3.77
N ASP A 457 17.60 -9.41 4.27
CA ASP A 457 17.87 -8.13 3.60
C ASP A 457 18.91 -7.30 4.34
N PRO A 458 19.77 -6.55 3.62
CA PRO A 458 20.79 -5.71 4.23
C PRO A 458 20.18 -4.40 4.75
N LEU A 459 19.46 -4.45 5.88
CA LEU A 459 18.74 -3.30 6.47
C LEU A 459 19.64 -2.10 6.89
N TRP A 460 20.94 -2.19 6.67
CA TRP A 460 21.92 -1.12 6.90
C TRP A 460 22.34 -0.39 5.61
N GLN A 461 21.88 -0.85 4.45
CA GLN A 461 22.13 -0.17 3.18
C GLN A 461 21.12 0.97 2.97
N PRO A 462 21.53 2.13 2.43
CA PRO A 462 20.66 3.30 2.27
C PRO A 462 19.36 3.03 1.50
N GLU A 463 19.38 2.10 0.55
CA GLU A 463 18.27 1.75 -0.34
C GLU A 463 17.29 0.75 0.29
N VAL A 464 17.59 0.27 1.50
CA VAL A 464 16.83 -0.76 2.22
C VAL A 464 16.45 -0.32 3.63
N ASP A 465 17.29 0.50 4.28
CA ASP A 465 17.05 1.06 5.60
C ASP A 465 15.77 1.92 5.58
N ALA A 466 14.69 1.37 6.14
CA ALA A 466 13.37 2.00 6.15
C ALA A 466 13.37 3.35 6.87
N TYR A 467 14.21 3.53 7.89
CA TYR A 467 14.30 4.78 8.62
C TYR A 467 15.05 5.83 7.79
N ARG A 468 16.15 5.45 7.14
CA ARG A 468 16.88 6.37 6.25
C ARG A 468 16.07 6.73 5.01
N LEU A 469 15.37 5.77 4.41
CA LEU A 469 14.44 6.02 3.30
C LEU A 469 13.33 6.99 3.73
N GLY A 470 12.74 6.76 4.91
CA GLY A 470 11.74 7.64 5.48
C GLY A 470 12.28 9.06 5.71
N GLU A 471 13.52 9.23 6.16
CA GLU A 471 14.17 10.55 6.35
C GLU A 471 14.38 11.32 5.04
N ALA A 472 14.65 10.59 3.95
CA ALA A 472 14.88 11.19 2.65
C ALA A 472 13.59 11.72 1.98
N PHE A 473 12.40 11.34 2.46
CA PHE A 473 11.12 11.71 1.86
C PHE A 473 10.12 12.21 2.91
N HIS A 474 9.70 13.48 2.81
CA HIS A 474 8.66 14.03 3.68
C HIS A 474 7.30 14.05 2.98
N TYR A 475 6.35 13.29 3.53
CA TYR A 475 5.01 13.19 2.98
C TYR A 475 4.10 14.31 3.51
N GLU A 476 3.75 15.25 2.63
CA GLU A 476 2.72 16.26 2.88
C GLU A 476 1.34 15.79 2.42
N ALA A 477 0.49 15.40 3.38
CA ALA A 477 -0.82 14.79 3.10
C ALA A 477 -1.75 15.68 2.26
N ARG A 478 -1.65 17.00 2.36
CA ARG A 478 -2.48 17.94 1.59
C ARG A 478 -2.21 17.85 0.09
N TRP A 479 -0.96 17.60 -0.31
CA TRP A 479 -0.56 17.69 -1.71
C TRP A 479 -1.20 16.61 -2.59
N THR A 480 -1.38 15.39 -2.06
CA THR A 480 -1.90 14.26 -2.83
C THR A 480 -2.88 13.36 -2.07
N GLY A 481 -2.90 13.37 -0.73
CA GLY A 481 -3.64 12.38 0.05
C GLY A 481 -5.15 12.43 -0.14
N ARG A 482 -5.74 13.63 -0.27
CA ARG A 482 -7.17 13.78 -0.62
C ARG A 482 -7.45 13.43 -2.08
N HIS A 483 -6.45 13.58 -2.95
CA HIS A 483 -6.52 13.24 -4.36
C HIS A 483 -6.34 11.75 -4.63
N PHE A 484 -5.92 10.96 -3.65
CA PHE A 484 -5.63 9.53 -3.80
C PHE A 484 -6.74 8.77 -4.55
N GLY A 485 -8.01 8.98 -4.19
CA GLY A 485 -9.13 8.31 -4.86
C GLY A 485 -9.28 8.73 -6.33
N ILE A 486 -9.31 10.04 -6.59
CA ILE A 486 -9.57 10.58 -7.93
C ILE A 486 -8.37 10.39 -8.89
N GLN A 487 -7.14 10.40 -8.37
CA GLN A 487 -5.93 10.10 -9.14
C GLN A 487 -5.96 8.68 -9.71
N ARG A 488 -6.43 7.68 -8.96
CA ARG A 488 -6.53 6.29 -9.43
C ARG A 488 -7.45 6.19 -10.65
N GLU A 489 -8.58 6.90 -10.62
CA GLU A 489 -9.53 6.94 -11.74
C GLU A 489 -8.96 7.73 -12.94
N LEU A 490 -8.23 8.82 -12.68
CA LEU A 490 -7.55 9.58 -13.73
C LEU A 490 -6.49 8.75 -14.44
N ILE A 491 -5.64 8.04 -13.69
CA ILE A 491 -4.63 7.14 -14.22
C ILE A 491 -5.27 6.01 -15.02
N ARG A 492 -6.38 5.46 -14.52
CA ARG A 492 -7.16 4.46 -15.26
C ARG A 492 -7.65 5.00 -16.60
N ALA A 493 -8.29 6.17 -16.61
CA ALA A 493 -8.78 6.77 -17.85
C ALA A 493 -7.65 7.02 -18.87
N MET A 494 -6.53 7.59 -18.40
CA MET A 494 -5.46 8.06 -19.29
C MET A 494 -4.48 6.96 -19.73
N CYS A 495 -4.15 6.00 -18.86
CA CYS A 495 -3.13 4.97 -19.14
C CYS A 495 -3.71 3.59 -19.49
N LEU A 496 -4.95 3.29 -19.07
CA LEU A 496 -5.56 1.97 -19.26
C LEU A 496 -6.65 2.05 -20.32
N ASP A 497 -7.73 2.78 -20.03
CA ASP A 497 -8.92 2.79 -20.89
C ASP A 497 -8.64 3.48 -22.24
N ALA A 498 -7.75 4.49 -22.26
CA ALA A 498 -7.20 5.13 -23.45
C ALA A 498 -5.76 4.68 -23.78
N GLY A 499 -5.29 3.58 -23.19
CA GLY A 499 -3.90 3.17 -23.23
C GLY A 499 -3.40 2.76 -24.62
N ASP A 500 -4.27 2.18 -25.46
CA ASP A 500 -3.90 1.82 -26.83
C ASP A 500 -3.60 3.06 -27.68
N GLU A 501 -4.47 4.07 -27.62
CA GLU A 501 -4.25 5.35 -28.30
C GLU A 501 -3.02 6.08 -27.73
N LEU A 502 -2.80 6.04 -26.41
CA LEU A 502 -1.63 6.62 -25.77
C LEU A 502 -0.33 6.05 -26.35
N ARG A 503 -0.24 4.72 -26.44
CA ARG A 503 0.94 4.03 -26.98
C ARG A 503 1.14 4.30 -28.47
N GLN A 504 0.07 4.35 -29.25
CA GLN A 504 0.12 4.67 -30.69
C GLN A 504 0.64 6.09 -30.93
N ALA A 505 0.10 7.07 -30.19
CA ALA A 505 0.55 8.46 -30.26
C ALA A 505 2.02 8.59 -29.87
N TRP A 506 2.43 7.93 -28.78
CA TRP A 506 3.81 7.94 -28.31
C TRP A 506 4.76 7.30 -29.32
N GLN A 507 4.40 6.15 -29.90
CA GLN A 507 5.19 5.52 -30.94
C GLN A 507 5.35 6.44 -32.16
N ALA A 508 4.28 7.10 -32.61
CA ALA A 508 4.36 8.08 -33.69
C ALA A 508 5.28 9.26 -33.36
N ILE A 509 5.26 9.76 -32.11
CA ILE A 509 6.19 10.81 -31.65
C ILE A 509 7.64 10.31 -31.71
N LEU A 510 7.91 9.09 -31.22
CA LEU A 510 9.27 8.52 -31.22
C LEU A 510 9.80 8.28 -32.64
N GLU A 511 8.99 7.74 -33.54
CA GLU A 511 9.35 7.52 -34.95
C GLU A 511 9.67 8.82 -35.69
N ASN A 512 9.17 9.97 -35.21
CA ASN A 512 9.34 11.29 -35.83
C ASN A 512 10.33 12.18 -35.09
N GLY A 513 11.38 11.59 -34.49
CA GLY A 513 12.46 12.33 -33.84
C GLY A 513 12.24 12.63 -32.36
N GLY A 514 11.22 12.02 -31.74
CA GLY A 514 10.96 12.09 -30.32
C GLY A 514 10.26 13.37 -29.84
N PRO A 515 10.08 13.52 -28.51
CA PRO A 515 9.26 14.58 -27.92
C PRO A 515 9.71 16.00 -28.27
N ALA A 516 11.02 16.27 -28.23
CA ALA A 516 11.58 17.58 -28.54
C ALA A 516 11.32 18.00 -29.99
N ALA A 517 11.28 17.04 -30.91
CA ALA A 517 10.93 17.26 -32.30
C ALA A 517 9.41 17.34 -32.52
N ASN A 518 8.54 17.05 -31.56
CA ASN A 518 7.09 17.03 -31.79
C ASN A 518 6.32 17.85 -30.74
N PRO A 519 6.58 19.16 -30.61
CA PRO A 519 6.01 19.98 -29.54
C PRO A 519 4.48 20.06 -29.57
N GLU A 520 3.86 20.13 -30.76
CA GLU A 520 2.39 20.15 -30.88
C GLU A 520 1.77 18.80 -30.51
N ALA A 521 2.36 17.69 -30.96
CA ALA A 521 1.92 16.36 -30.57
C ALA A 521 2.07 16.16 -29.05
N MET A 522 3.16 16.65 -28.45
CA MET A 522 3.35 16.62 -27.00
C MET A 522 2.32 17.48 -26.26
N ARG A 523 1.97 18.66 -26.77
CA ARG A 523 0.92 19.51 -26.19
C ARG A 523 -0.44 18.80 -26.17
N LEU A 524 -0.79 18.09 -27.25
CA LEU A 524 -2.00 17.30 -27.36
C LEU A 524 -1.95 16.04 -26.46
N LEU A 525 -0.81 15.35 -26.43
CA LEU A 525 -0.58 14.18 -25.57
C LEU A 525 -0.68 14.54 -24.09
N GLU A 526 -0.18 15.71 -23.69
CA GLU A 526 -0.14 16.18 -22.29
C GLU A 526 -1.37 17.02 -21.90
N ALA A 527 -2.35 17.17 -22.80
CA ALA A 527 -3.59 17.90 -22.51
C ALA A 527 -4.41 17.25 -21.38
N MET A 528 -5.11 18.07 -20.61
CA MET A 528 -5.97 17.66 -19.50
C MET A 528 -7.45 17.94 -19.82
N PRO A 529 -8.39 17.12 -19.31
CA PRO A 529 -9.82 17.37 -19.44
C PRO A 529 -10.18 18.82 -19.09
N ASP A 530 -10.90 19.49 -19.99
CA ASP A 530 -11.27 20.90 -19.90
C ASP A 530 -12.77 21.14 -19.64
N ALA A 531 -13.58 20.07 -19.77
CA ALA A 531 -15.03 20.09 -19.58
C ALA A 531 -15.49 19.01 -18.58
N PRO A 532 -16.59 19.26 -17.82
CA PRO A 532 -17.39 20.49 -17.81
C PRO A 532 -16.72 21.66 -17.08
N VAL A 533 -15.68 21.41 -16.30
CA VAL A 533 -14.75 22.41 -15.76
C VAL A 533 -13.32 21.94 -16.01
N PRO A 534 -12.33 22.83 -16.17
CA PRO A 534 -10.95 22.42 -16.34
C PRO A 534 -10.44 21.58 -15.17
N LEU A 535 -9.88 20.40 -15.46
CA LEU A 535 -9.28 19.53 -14.47
C LEU A 535 -7.96 20.13 -13.98
N SER A 536 -7.97 20.56 -12.72
CA SER A 536 -6.83 21.08 -11.97
C SER A 536 -6.72 20.33 -10.65
N TRP A 537 -5.67 20.64 -9.88
CA TRP A 537 -5.52 20.14 -8.51
C TRP A 537 -6.77 20.44 -7.66
N THR A 538 -7.33 21.65 -7.76
CA THR A 538 -8.51 22.09 -7.00
C THR A 538 -9.79 21.43 -7.51
N SER A 539 -10.07 21.52 -8.82
CA SER A 539 -11.33 21.01 -9.38
C SER A 539 -11.43 19.48 -9.32
N ALA A 540 -10.31 18.77 -9.24
CA ALA A 540 -10.29 17.33 -8.98
C ALA A 540 -11.06 16.96 -7.70
N LEU A 541 -11.00 17.79 -6.64
CA LEU A 541 -11.69 17.57 -5.38
C LEU A 541 -13.05 18.29 -5.32
N ASP A 542 -13.10 19.54 -5.76
CA ASP A 542 -14.30 20.36 -5.57
C ASP A 542 -15.42 20.01 -6.54
N TYR A 543 -15.07 19.51 -7.72
CA TYR A 543 -16.02 19.10 -8.73
C TYR A 543 -16.00 17.59 -8.94
N TYR A 544 -14.90 17.03 -9.46
CA TYR A 544 -14.87 15.67 -9.99
C TYR A 544 -15.06 14.59 -8.92
N ALA A 545 -14.45 14.74 -7.75
CA ALA A 545 -14.61 13.78 -6.65
C ALA A 545 -16.05 13.70 -6.09
N ARG A 546 -16.91 14.67 -6.43
CA ARG A 546 -18.32 14.73 -6.00
C ARG A 546 -19.29 14.20 -7.05
N GLN A 547 -18.81 13.92 -8.27
CA GLN A 547 -19.65 13.39 -9.34
C GLN A 547 -19.75 11.86 -9.28
N PRO A 548 -20.77 11.26 -9.92
CA PRO A 548 -20.84 9.82 -10.08
C PRO A 548 -19.59 9.29 -10.80
N ARG A 549 -18.92 8.31 -10.18
CA ARG A 549 -17.65 7.75 -10.65
C ARG A 549 -17.67 7.33 -12.12
N LEU A 550 -18.74 6.65 -12.56
CA LEU A 550 -18.84 6.12 -13.91
C LEU A 550 -18.93 7.22 -14.97
N ASP A 551 -19.60 8.32 -14.64
CA ASP A 551 -19.77 9.45 -15.55
C ASP A 551 -18.43 10.18 -15.77
N VAL A 552 -17.69 10.42 -14.68
CA VAL A 552 -16.35 11.01 -14.73
C VAL A 552 -15.39 10.13 -15.56
N LEU A 553 -15.36 8.83 -15.28
CA LEU A 553 -14.46 7.91 -15.97
C LEU A 553 -14.78 7.82 -17.48
N SER A 554 -16.06 7.78 -17.84
CA SER A 554 -16.53 7.78 -19.23
C SER A 554 -16.10 9.05 -19.95
N ALA A 555 -16.33 10.23 -19.35
CA ALA A 555 -15.98 11.52 -19.93
C ALA A 555 -14.46 11.68 -20.13
N TRP A 556 -13.66 11.32 -19.11
CA TRP A 556 -12.20 11.37 -19.20
C TRP A 556 -11.65 10.41 -20.24
N THR A 557 -12.16 9.18 -20.30
CA THR A 557 -11.73 8.20 -21.32
C THR A 557 -11.98 8.73 -22.72
N ALA A 558 -13.17 9.28 -22.98
CA ALA A 558 -13.49 9.88 -24.28
C ALA A 558 -12.58 11.08 -24.62
N PHE A 559 -12.27 11.92 -23.63
CA PHE A 559 -11.34 13.04 -23.78
C PHE A 559 -9.93 12.56 -24.18
N PHE A 560 -9.35 11.61 -23.44
CA PHE A 560 -7.98 11.15 -23.66
C PHE A 560 -7.83 10.41 -24.99
N ARG A 561 -8.78 9.52 -25.34
CA ARG A 561 -8.75 8.84 -26.65
C ARG A 561 -8.72 9.83 -27.81
N ARG A 562 -9.55 10.89 -27.73
CA ARG A 562 -9.58 11.94 -28.76
C ARG A 562 -8.23 12.66 -28.87
N HIS A 563 -7.69 13.10 -27.74
CA HIS A 563 -6.45 13.87 -27.71
C HIS A 563 -5.23 13.04 -28.13
N TYR A 564 -5.17 11.76 -27.75
CA TYR A 564 -4.09 10.87 -28.19
C TYR A 564 -4.13 10.62 -29.70
N ARG A 565 -5.32 10.42 -30.29
CA ARG A 565 -5.45 10.32 -31.77
C ARG A 565 -5.03 11.61 -32.47
N GLN A 566 -5.34 12.77 -31.89
CA GLN A 566 -4.89 14.05 -32.43
C GLN A 566 -3.36 14.22 -32.31
N ALA A 567 -2.77 13.81 -31.19
CA ALA A 567 -1.32 13.81 -31.00
C ALA A 567 -0.63 12.89 -32.01
N GLU A 568 -1.18 11.70 -32.25
CA GLU A 568 -0.70 10.77 -33.28
C GLU A 568 -0.74 11.40 -34.67
N ALA A 569 -1.88 11.99 -35.05
CA ALA A 569 -2.04 12.65 -36.35
C ALA A 569 -1.05 13.81 -36.53
N ALA A 570 -0.86 14.64 -35.50
CA ALA A 570 0.11 15.74 -35.52
C ALA A 570 1.55 15.25 -35.70
N ALA A 571 1.93 14.15 -35.03
CA ALA A 571 3.25 13.55 -35.20
C ALA A 571 3.44 12.96 -36.62
N ARG A 572 2.41 12.31 -37.16
CA ARG A 572 2.46 11.71 -38.51
C ARG A 572 2.52 12.75 -39.63
N GLN A 573 1.78 13.85 -39.53
CA GLN A 573 1.80 14.94 -40.54
C GLN A 573 3.20 15.54 -40.71
N ARG A 574 3.94 15.73 -39.62
CA ARG A 574 5.34 16.21 -39.68
C ARG A 574 6.25 15.28 -40.50
N LYS A 575 6.00 13.96 -40.46
CA LYS A 575 6.75 12.98 -41.26
C LYS A 575 6.57 13.21 -42.76
N GLU A 576 5.38 13.62 -43.16
CA GLU A 576 5.01 13.87 -44.54
C GLU A 576 5.65 15.19 -45.00
N ASP A 577 5.61 16.23 -44.17
CA ASP A 577 6.21 17.53 -44.46
C ASP A 577 7.75 17.50 -44.52
N GLY A 578 8.41 16.66 -43.72
CA GLY A 578 9.87 16.51 -43.70
C GLY A 578 10.45 15.53 -44.73
N ARG A 579 9.62 14.93 -45.59
CA ARG A 579 10.03 14.05 -46.71
C ARG A 579 10.03 14.74 -48.08
N LEU A 580 9.68 16.02 -48.13
CA LEU A 580 9.90 16.94 -49.24
C LEU A 580 11.24 17.66 -49.07
#